data_AF-A0A7S2N574-F1
#
_entry.id   AF-A0A7S2N574-F1
#
_cell.length_a   1.000
_cell.length_b   1.000
_cell.length_c   1.000
_cell.angle_alpha   90.00
_cell.angle_beta   90.00
_cell.angle_gamma   90.00
#
_symmetry.space_group_name_H-M   'P 1'
#
loop_
_entity.id
_entity.type
_entity.pdbx_description
1 polymer ?
#
loop_
_entity_poly.entity_id
_entity_poly.type
_entity_poly.pdbx_seq_one_letter_code
_entity_poly.pdbx_strand_id
1 'polypeptide(L)'
;MEGFSIADATETWYMEMIGKGKWGKGVVWVALRVPDGYISAHANQARITTFLPCNPSDCMAAPDVVSFAIERGYFKGAKDDPNFSFSDTYDPVTFEGARFCEARVFSIFTAIAHPDDFNPNEHLEYARGYDLTKRMPLFVRPREKLDREKMHTLMSNHYQDTWFDPSVDVGAGAEHTPYRWNGLIWEYDGKSYVNERVVGVHYTGWHFVAHVGSEDVPKQMRALMYWGADDHSYSPKIPLHGGADAVHSSYDDAQCTGRATCRATAGLPGNVMNFSWDSAWWVNNAVADTVYTRKDRAAPVVLAAREALDKELDAALKTAEAAASAAFKAGNIAEGKQVLTAHAMAAGALATATWRELWQRLMTSFIDGSIKTASKGGTEDCGCTSEHVSYTDAWKTKVVTDAGEHYRVPSSTLQAPRAQHDKPPISKMKVKGVIF
;
A
#
# COMPACT_ATOMS: atom_id res chain seq x y z
N MET A 1 14.19 2.54 15.78
CA MET A 1 15.11 2.87 14.67
C MET A 1 14.28 3.42 13.53
N GLU A 2 14.86 4.27 12.71
CA GLU A 2 14.22 4.83 11.52
C GLU A 2 15.14 4.64 10.29
N GLY A 3 14.53 4.34 9.14
CA GLY A 3 15.21 4.23 7.85
C GLY A 3 14.80 5.38 6.92
N PHE A 4 15.74 5.92 6.14
CA PHE A 4 15.51 7.03 5.22
C PHE A 4 16.03 6.69 3.83
N SER A 5 15.21 6.96 2.82
CA SER A 5 15.62 7.03 1.44
C SER A 5 15.84 8.49 1.07
N ILE A 6 17.06 8.83 0.67
CA ILE A 6 17.46 10.19 0.30
C ILE A 6 17.89 10.13 -1.15
N ALA A 7 17.29 10.94 -2.02
CA ALA A 7 17.60 10.93 -3.45
C ALA A 7 17.63 12.34 -4.01
N ASP A 8 18.53 12.56 -4.96
CA ASP A 8 18.53 13.72 -5.84
C ASP A 8 18.61 13.30 -7.31
N ALA A 9 18.97 14.22 -8.21
CA ALA A 9 19.05 13.95 -9.64
C ALA A 9 20.19 12.98 -10.04
N THR A 10 21.12 12.71 -9.14
CA THR A 10 22.41 12.07 -9.43
C THR A 10 22.71 10.87 -8.54
N GLU A 11 22.18 10.84 -7.32
CA GLU A 11 22.46 9.77 -6.38
C GLU A 11 21.27 9.44 -5.46
N THR A 12 21.34 8.25 -4.88
CA THR A 12 20.41 7.78 -3.86
C THR A 12 21.18 7.16 -2.71
N TRP A 13 20.74 7.43 -1.49
CA TRP A 13 21.32 6.94 -0.25
C TRP A 13 20.25 6.28 0.60
N TYR A 14 20.63 5.19 1.27
CA TYR A 14 19.84 4.54 2.30
C TYR A 14 20.52 4.75 3.65
N MET A 15 19.82 5.40 4.58
CA MET A 15 20.31 5.74 5.91
C MET A 15 19.48 5.06 7.00
N GLU A 16 20.15 4.52 8.01
CA GLU A 16 19.52 3.97 9.22
C GLU A 16 19.99 4.75 10.44
N MET A 17 19.07 5.06 11.36
CA MET A 17 19.37 5.82 12.56
C MET A 17 18.69 5.28 13.82
N ILE A 18 19.35 5.49 14.96
CA ILE A 18 18.78 5.29 16.28
C ILE A 18 19.04 6.49 17.20
N GLY A 19 18.11 6.76 18.11
CA GLY A 19 18.33 7.71 19.19
C GLY A 19 19.21 7.12 20.28
N LYS A 20 20.08 7.93 20.87
CA LYS A 20 20.89 7.52 22.05
C LYS A 20 20.04 7.32 23.32
N GLY A 21 18.81 7.82 23.29
CA GLY A 21 17.82 7.61 24.35
C GLY A 21 18.29 8.18 25.69
N LYS A 22 18.13 7.38 26.76
CA LYS A 22 18.51 7.78 28.13
C LYS A 22 20.02 8.00 28.32
N TRP A 23 20.84 7.60 27.36
CA TRP A 23 22.31 7.67 27.44
C TRP A 23 22.90 8.97 26.92
N GLY A 24 22.06 9.87 26.40
CA GLY A 24 22.50 11.20 25.98
C GLY A 24 21.61 11.79 24.89
N LYS A 25 21.80 13.09 24.64
CA LYS A 25 21.16 13.76 23.50
C LYS A 25 21.80 13.31 22.19
N GLY A 26 20.99 13.25 21.14
CA GLY A 26 21.45 12.96 19.79
C GLY A 26 21.16 11.55 19.32
N VAL A 27 21.74 11.23 18.17
CA VAL A 27 21.48 10.04 17.37
C VAL A 27 22.80 9.44 16.92
N VAL A 28 22.82 8.14 16.63
CA VAL A 28 23.87 7.53 15.80
C VAL A 28 23.21 6.98 14.54
N TRP A 29 23.94 7.03 13.43
CA TRP A 29 23.41 6.70 12.12
C TRP A 29 24.52 6.20 11.19
N VAL A 30 24.11 5.48 10.16
CA VAL A 30 24.95 5.05 9.03
C VAL A 30 24.13 5.21 7.75
N ALA A 31 24.77 5.67 6.68
CA ALA A 31 24.19 5.83 5.36
C ALA A 31 25.11 5.21 4.31
N LEU A 32 24.53 4.42 3.41
CA LEU A 32 25.22 3.83 2.28
C LEU A 32 24.62 4.33 0.98
N ARG A 33 25.48 4.68 0.02
CA ARG A 33 25.04 5.03 -1.33
C ARG A 33 24.49 3.79 -2.01
N VAL A 34 23.30 3.90 -2.59
CA VAL A 34 22.72 2.84 -3.42
C VAL A 34 23.46 2.85 -4.75
N PRO A 35 24.14 1.77 -5.16
CA PRO A 35 24.89 1.77 -6.41
C PRO A 35 23.96 1.94 -7.63
N ASP A 36 24.46 2.60 -8.68
CA ASP A 36 23.70 2.78 -9.92
C ASP A 36 23.26 1.43 -10.50
N GLY A 37 21.97 1.32 -10.86
CA GLY A 37 21.38 0.08 -11.36
C GLY A 37 20.99 -0.94 -10.28
N TYR A 38 21.17 -0.61 -8.99
CA TYR A 38 20.70 -1.42 -7.87
C TYR A 38 19.46 -0.82 -7.24
N ILE A 39 18.74 -1.66 -6.50
CA ILE A 39 17.65 -1.28 -5.62
C ILE A 39 17.93 -1.72 -4.20
N SER A 40 17.26 -1.07 -3.25
CA SER A 40 17.09 -1.58 -1.89
C SER A 40 15.60 -1.69 -1.58
N ALA A 41 15.24 -2.68 -0.77
CA ALA A 41 13.94 -2.77 -0.12
C ALA A 41 14.18 -2.83 1.39
N HIS A 42 13.34 -2.15 2.16
CA HIS A 42 13.44 -2.13 3.61
C HIS A 42 12.06 -2.15 4.25
N ALA A 43 12.06 -2.54 5.50
CA ALA A 43 10.89 -2.73 6.33
C ALA A 43 11.23 -2.20 7.75
N ASN A 44 10.46 -2.56 8.77
CA ASN A 44 10.71 -2.06 10.13
C ASN A 44 11.80 -2.87 10.86
N GLN A 45 12.98 -3.03 10.24
CA GLN A 45 14.14 -3.79 10.71
C GLN A 45 15.41 -3.23 10.07
N ALA A 46 16.49 -3.00 10.83
CA ALA A 46 17.77 -2.57 10.23
C ALA A 46 18.33 -3.65 9.32
N ARG A 47 18.96 -3.21 8.24
CA ARG A 47 19.57 -4.03 7.21
C ARG A 47 21.03 -3.67 6.96
N ILE A 48 21.50 -2.47 7.34
CA ILE A 48 22.93 -2.13 7.19
C ILE A 48 23.71 -2.94 8.22
N THR A 49 24.51 -3.89 7.75
CA THR A 49 25.39 -4.70 8.60
C THR A 49 26.77 -4.04 8.69
N THR A 50 27.80 -4.65 8.10
CA THR A 50 29.18 -4.17 8.09
C THR A 50 29.38 -3.06 7.05
N PHE A 51 30.02 -1.96 7.45
CA PHE A 51 30.27 -0.80 6.58
C PHE A 51 31.68 -0.21 6.72
N LEU A 52 32.55 -0.84 7.52
CA LEU A 52 33.93 -0.39 7.73
C LEU A 52 34.89 -1.16 6.81
N PRO A 53 35.92 -0.48 6.24
CA PRO A 53 36.16 0.96 6.30
C PRO A 53 35.10 1.76 5.52
N CYS A 54 34.64 2.88 6.10
CA CYS A 54 33.58 3.72 5.56
C CYS A 54 34.18 4.76 4.61
N ASN A 55 34.14 4.50 3.30
CA ASN A 55 34.65 5.40 2.27
C ASN A 55 33.65 6.54 1.99
N PRO A 56 34.06 7.82 2.03
CA PRO A 56 33.13 8.95 1.87
C PRO A 56 32.34 9.02 0.56
N SER A 57 32.79 8.32 -0.50
CA SER A 57 32.06 8.22 -1.77
C SER A 57 30.78 7.40 -1.69
N ASP A 58 30.75 6.40 -0.79
CA ASP A 58 29.71 5.38 -0.75
C ASP A 58 29.19 5.08 0.66
N CYS A 59 29.79 5.68 1.68
CA CYS A 59 29.45 5.49 3.08
C CYS A 59 29.64 6.78 3.89
N MET A 60 28.66 7.10 4.73
CA MET A 60 28.75 8.13 5.75
C MET A 60 28.19 7.58 7.07
N ALA A 61 28.77 7.94 8.20
CA ALA A 61 28.26 7.50 9.50
C ALA A 61 28.53 8.54 10.59
N ALA A 62 27.77 8.45 11.68
CA ALA A 62 28.03 9.26 12.86
C ALA A 62 29.47 9.00 13.37
N PRO A 63 30.27 10.05 13.69
CA PRO A 63 31.68 9.88 14.11
C PRO A 63 31.88 9.00 15.34
N ASP A 64 30.83 8.84 16.13
CA ASP A 64 30.78 8.06 17.36
C ASP A 64 29.93 6.78 17.24
N VAL A 65 29.53 6.37 16.03
CA VAL A 65 28.68 5.19 15.80
C VAL A 65 29.26 3.91 16.41
N VAL A 66 30.59 3.70 16.40
CA VAL A 66 31.20 2.51 17.03
C VAL A 66 31.56 2.77 18.49
N SER A 67 32.10 3.94 18.81
CA SER A 67 32.50 4.25 20.19
C SER A 67 31.31 4.29 21.14
N PHE A 68 30.13 4.72 20.67
CA PHE A 68 28.90 4.66 21.45
C PHE A 68 28.49 3.22 21.75
N ALA A 69 28.56 2.30 20.77
CA ALA A 69 28.29 0.88 20.98
C ALA A 69 29.26 0.25 22.00
N ILE A 70 30.55 0.59 21.92
CA ILE A 70 31.57 0.12 22.87
C ILE A 70 31.28 0.64 24.27
N GLU A 71 30.99 1.94 24.42
CA GLU A 71 30.65 2.56 25.71
C GLU A 71 29.42 1.91 26.36
N ARG A 72 28.49 1.42 25.54
CA ARG A 72 27.29 0.69 25.98
C ARG A 72 27.48 -0.81 26.13
N GLY A 73 28.65 -1.33 25.80
CA GLY A 73 28.94 -2.76 25.86
C GLY A 73 28.15 -3.58 24.84
N TYR A 74 27.56 -2.94 23.82
CA TYR A 74 26.89 -3.60 22.71
C TYR A 74 27.91 -4.22 21.74
N PHE A 75 29.12 -3.64 21.69
CA PHE A 75 30.22 -4.12 20.87
C PHE A 75 31.51 -4.22 21.69
N LYS A 76 32.30 -5.28 21.47
CA LYS A 76 33.54 -5.56 22.21
C LYS A 76 34.82 -5.34 21.40
N GLY A 77 34.70 -5.09 20.10
CA GLY A 77 35.84 -4.85 19.21
C GLY A 77 36.41 -3.43 19.32
N ALA A 78 37.42 -3.14 18.51
CA ALA A 78 38.01 -1.81 18.39
C ALA A 78 37.10 -0.84 17.62
N LYS A 79 37.35 0.47 17.71
CA LYS A 79 36.54 1.51 17.04
C LYS A 79 36.52 1.36 15.50
N ASP A 80 37.57 0.79 14.94
CA ASP A 80 37.83 0.59 13.51
C ASP A 80 37.69 -0.88 13.06
N ASP A 81 37.11 -1.75 13.90
CA ASP A 81 36.94 -3.16 13.59
C ASP A 81 36.01 -3.36 12.37
N PRO A 82 36.48 -3.98 11.26
CA PRO A 82 35.68 -4.18 10.06
C PRO A 82 34.46 -5.10 10.28
N ASN A 83 34.42 -5.83 11.39
CA ASN A 83 33.28 -6.68 11.76
C ASN A 83 32.17 -5.94 12.49
N PHE A 84 32.30 -4.63 12.75
CA PHE A 84 31.22 -3.86 13.34
C PHE A 84 30.01 -3.84 12.40
N SER A 85 28.89 -4.41 12.86
CA SER A 85 27.62 -4.45 12.14
C SER A 85 26.60 -3.53 12.80
N PHE A 86 26.04 -2.56 12.06
CA PHE A 86 25.09 -1.59 12.60
C PHE A 86 23.79 -2.27 13.05
N SER A 87 23.18 -3.07 12.17
CA SER A 87 21.99 -3.88 12.48
C SER A 87 22.24 -4.80 13.67
N ASP A 88 23.28 -5.63 13.65
CA ASP A 88 23.48 -6.63 14.71
C ASP A 88 23.85 -6.00 16.07
N THR A 89 24.27 -4.73 16.08
CA THR A 89 24.57 -3.99 17.31
C THR A 89 23.35 -3.24 17.86
N TYR A 90 22.59 -2.56 16.99
CA TYR A 90 21.57 -1.60 17.39
C TYR A 90 20.13 -2.06 17.20
N ASP A 91 19.91 -3.04 16.33
CA ASP A 91 18.62 -3.69 16.12
C ASP A 91 18.84 -5.12 15.59
N PRO A 92 19.32 -6.02 16.45
CA PRO A 92 19.57 -7.40 16.07
C PRO A 92 18.28 -8.06 15.60
N VAL A 93 18.33 -8.79 14.49
CA VAL A 93 17.13 -9.45 13.95
C VAL A 93 16.64 -10.50 14.95
N THR A 94 15.34 -10.45 15.22
CA THR A 94 14.59 -11.46 15.98
C THR A 94 13.73 -12.29 15.03
N PHE A 95 13.05 -13.32 15.54
CA PHE A 95 11.99 -14.00 14.78
C PHE A 95 10.97 -13.01 14.20
N GLU A 96 10.53 -12.02 14.99
CA GLU A 96 9.55 -11.02 14.54
C GLU A 96 10.14 -10.07 13.49
N GLY A 97 11.39 -9.63 13.67
CA GLY A 97 12.10 -8.81 12.67
C GLY A 97 12.25 -9.55 11.34
N ALA A 98 12.58 -10.83 11.38
CA ALA A 98 12.60 -11.68 10.20
C ALA A 98 11.20 -11.86 9.59
N ARG A 99 10.22 -12.31 10.38
CA ARG A 99 8.90 -12.72 9.91
C ARG A 99 8.02 -11.56 9.48
N PHE A 100 8.00 -10.45 10.22
CA PHE A 100 7.12 -9.31 9.96
C PHE A 100 7.77 -8.20 9.13
N CYS A 101 9.10 -8.20 9.00
CA CYS A 101 9.81 -7.16 8.25
C CYS A 101 10.56 -7.76 7.07
N GLU A 102 11.53 -8.64 7.30
CA GLU A 102 12.37 -9.15 6.22
C GLU A 102 11.59 -10.06 5.27
N ALA A 103 10.52 -10.72 5.68
CA ALA A 103 9.61 -11.40 4.75
C ALA A 103 9.07 -10.45 3.67
N ARG A 104 8.72 -9.19 4.00
CA ARG A 104 8.23 -8.21 3.02
C ARG A 104 9.30 -7.87 1.99
N VAL A 105 10.55 -7.72 2.44
CA VAL A 105 11.72 -7.52 1.57
C VAL A 105 11.93 -8.76 0.70
N PHE A 106 11.82 -9.96 1.27
CA PHE A 106 11.93 -11.23 0.56
C PHE A 106 10.92 -11.33 -0.58
N SER A 107 9.67 -10.93 -0.34
CA SER A 107 8.61 -10.92 -1.37
C SER A 107 8.97 -10.00 -2.53
N ILE A 108 9.40 -8.76 -2.22
CA ILE A 108 9.81 -7.78 -3.24
C ILE A 108 10.99 -8.29 -4.04
N PHE A 109 12.05 -8.79 -3.37
CA PHE A 109 13.23 -9.32 -4.06
C PHE A 109 12.90 -10.56 -4.89
N THR A 110 12.05 -11.46 -4.39
CA THR A 110 11.58 -12.63 -5.16
C THR A 110 10.93 -12.20 -6.46
N ALA A 111 10.16 -11.11 -6.46
CA ALA A 111 9.47 -10.61 -7.64
C ALA A 111 10.42 -9.99 -8.70
N ILE A 112 11.49 -9.30 -8.29
CA ILE A 112 12.25 -8.43 -9.22
C ILE A 112 13.77 -8.61 -9.23
N ALA A 113 14.38 -9.19 -8.20
CA ALA A 113 15.84 -9.24 -8.08
C ALA A 113 16.47 -10.18 -9.13
N HIS A 114 17.64 -9.81 -9.63
CA HIS A 114 18.45 -10.62 -10.53
C HIS A 114 18.89 -11.90 -9.81
N PRO A 115 18.82 -13.08 -10.44
CA PRO A 115 19.11 -14.35 -9.77
C PRO A 115 20.55 -14.48 -9.27
N ASP A 116 21.50 -13.77 -9.89
CA ASP A 116 22.90 -13.72 -9.41
C ASP A 116 23.07 -12.98 -8.07
N ASP A 117 22.13 -12.07 -7.75
CA ASP A 117 22.22 -11.25 -6.54
C ASP A 117 21.30 -11.78 -5.42
N PHE A 118 20.25 -12.52 -5.77
CA PHE A 118 19.27 -13.03 -4.82
C PHE A 118 18.66 -14.37 -5.25
N ASN A 119 18.81 -15.38 -4.40
CA ASN A 119 18.17 -16.67 -4.52
C ASN A 119 17.13 -16.87 -3.41
N PRO A 120 15.82 -16.89 -3.71
CA PRO A 120 14.76 -17.06 -2.70
C PRO A 120 14.94 -18.34 -1.85
N ASN A 121 15.46 -19.42 -2.42
CA ASN A 121 15.63 -20.69 -1.68
C ASN A 121 16.67 -20.58 -0.57
N GLU A 122 17.69 -19.74 -0.73
CA GLU A 122 18.75 -19.55 0.27
C GLU A 122 18.29 -18.68 1.45
N HIS A 123 17.30 -17.83 1.23
CA HIS A 123 16.83 -16.85 2.21
C HIS A 123 15.44 -17.16 2.78
N LEU A 124 14.79 -18.24 2.34
CA LEU A 124 13.45 -18.59 2.82
C LEU A 124 13.42 -18.82 4.33
N GLU A 125 14.36 -19.61 4.88
CA GLU A 125 14.41 -19.87 6.33
C GLU A 125 14.72 -18.62 7.16
N TYR A 126 15.48 -17.68 6.58
CA TYR A 126 15.69 -16.36 7.16
C TYR A 126 14.39 -15.58 7.22
N ALA A 127 13.69 -15.43 6.09
CA ALA A 127 12.41 -14.73 6.05
C ALA A 127 11.32 -15.42 6.90
N ARG A 128 11.40 -16.74 7.09
CA ARG A 128 10.54 -17.50 8.01
C ARG A 128 10.86 -17.28 9.49
N GLY A 129 12.04 -16.75 9.79
CA GLY A 129 12.52 -16.51 11.15
C GLY A 129 13.18 -17.72 11.83
N TYR A 130 13.48 -18.78 11.09
CA TYR A 130 14.09 -20.01 11.63
C TYR A 130 15.61 -20.04 11.54
N ASP A 131 16.21 -19.39 10.53
CA ASP A 131 17.66 -19.22 10.40
C ASP A 131 18.02 -17.74 10.21
N LEU A 132 18.29 -17.05 11.31
CA LEU A 132 18.58 -15.61 11.32
C LEU A 132 19.98 -15.26 10.75
N THR A 133 20.80 -16.27 10.44
CA THR A 133 22.17 -16.06 9.93
C THR A 133 22.23 -15.82 8.43
N LYS A 134 21.19 -16.25 7.69
CA LYS A 134 21.09 -16.15 6.23
C LYS A 134 20.50 -14.81 5.77
N ARG A 135 21.03 -13.70 6.29
CA ARG A 135 20.60 -12.32 5.96
C ARG A 135 20.54 -12.11 4.45
N MET A 136 19.52 -11.40 3.98
CA MET A 136 19.41 -10.97 2.58
C MET A 136 20.36 -9.81 2.27
N PRO A 137 20.85 -9.68 1.03
CA PRO A 137 21.70 -8.56 0.60
C PRO A 137 20.98 -7.22 0.78
N LEU A 138 21.73 -6.16 1.10
CA LEU A 138 21.16 -4.82 1.24
C LEU A 138 20.72 -4.25 -0.11
N PHE A 139 21.51 -4.50 -1.15
CA PHE A 139 21.30 -4.04 -2.52
C PHE A 139 21.27 -5.22 -3.48
N VAL A 140 20.35 -5.18 -4.46
CA VAL A 140 20.27 -6.16 -5.55
C VAL A 140 20.03 -5.44 -6.87
N ARG A 141 20.53 -5.97 -7.97
CA ARG A 141 20.12 -5.54 -9.32
C ARG A 141 18.71 -6.07 -9.59
N PRO A 142 17.82 -5.27 -10.19
CA PRO A 142 16.58 -5.82 -10.72
C PRO A 142 16.85 -6.56 -12.05
N ARG A 143 16.00 -7.53 -12.41
CA ARG A 143 16.07 -8.27 -13.69
C ARG A 143 15.79 -7.38 -14.90
N GLU A 144 15.04 -6.30 -14.69
CA GLU A 144 14.61 -5.34 -15.71
C GLU A 144 14.56 -3.93 -15.12
N LYS A 145 14.51 -2.91 -15.98
CA LYS A 145 14.27 -1.53 -15.53
C LYS A 145 12.88 -1.43 -14.90
N LEU A 146 12.80 -0.74 -13.77
CA LEU A 146 11.54 -0.55 -13.05
C LEU A 146 10.87 0.73 -13.50
N ASP A 147 9.57 0.66 -13.76
CA ASP A 147 8.71 1.81 -14.00
C ASP A 147 7.81 2.09 -12.78
N ARG A 148 7.02 3.17 -12.88
CA ARG A 148 6.09 3.59 -11.83
C ARG A 148 5.07 2.48 -11.50
N GLU A 149 4.53 1.83 -12.52
CA GLU A 149 3.49 0.80 -12.34
C GLU A 149 4.03 -0.41 -11.59
N LYS A 150 5.25 -0.85 -11.93
CA LYS A 150 5.94 -1.90 -11.20
C LYS A 150 6.15 -1.52 -9.74
N MET A 151 6.59 -0.29 -9.46
CA MET A 151 6.74 0.18 -8.06
C MET A 151 5.41 0.16 -7.30
N HIS A 152 4.32 0.65 -7.90
CA HIS A 152 3.00 0.57 -7.26
C HIS A 152 2.52 -0.87 -7.05
N THR A 153 2.83 -1.79 -7.98
CA THR A 153 2.51 -3.21 -7.83
C THR A 153 3.24 -3.82 -6.63
N LEU A 154 4.54 -3.52 -6.48
CA LEU A 154 5.35 -4.00 -5.35
C LEU A 154 4.86 -3.46 -4.01
N MET A 155 4.47 -2.18 -3.96
CA MET A 155 3.90 -1.57 -2.75
C MET A 155 2.48 -2.07 -2.41
N SER A 156 1.82 -2.74 -3.37
CA SER A 156 0.51 -3.41 -3.19
C SER A 156 0.65 -4.93 -3.01
N ASN A 157 1.85 -5.43 -2.74
CA ASN A 157 2.13 -6.86 -2.63
C ASN A 157 1.52 -7.44 -1.34
N HIS A 158 0.99 -8.66 -1.44
CA HIS A 158 0.45 -9.43 -0.32
C HIS A 158 1.03 -10.85 -0.32
N TYR A 159 2.29 -11.01 -0.71
CA TYR A 159 3.01 -12.30 -0.77
C TYR A 159 2.55 -13.29 -1.83
N GLN A 160 1.83 -12.84 -2.86
CA GLN A 160 1.38 -13.70 -3.95
C GLN A 160 2.57 -14.47 -4.54
N ASP A 161 2.33 -15.76 -4.85
CA ASP A 161 3.33 -16.68 -5.40
C ASP A 161 4.52 -17.00 -4.49
N THR A 162 4.39 -16.75 -3.18
CA THR A 162 5.41 -17.10 -2.18
C THR A 162 4.86 -18.01 -1.08
N TRP A 163 5.75 -18.53 -0.23
CA TRP A 163 5.37 -19.31 0.97
C TRP A 163 4.50 -18.51 1.96
N PHE A 164 4.53 -17.18 1.87
CA PHE A 164 3.91 -16.27 2.83
C PHE A 164 2.52 -15.80 2.36
N ASP A 165 1.99 -16.31 1.26
CA ASP A 165 0.69 -15.88 0.73
C ASP A 165 -0.45 -16.18 1.73
N PRO A 166 -1.07 -15.15 2.37
CA PRO A 166 -2.15 -15.36 3.31
C PRO A 166 -3.50 -15.48 2.60
N SER A 167 -3.58 -15.59 1.28
CA SER A 167 -4.87 -15.68 0.57
C SER A 167 -5.38 -17.11 0.39
N VAL A 168 -4.60 -18.13 0.78
CA VAL A 168 -4.87 -19.55 0.42
C VAL A 168 -5.45 -20.41 1.54
N ASP A 169 -5.33 -19.97 2.80
CA ASP A 169 -5.81 -20.73 3.97
C ASP A 169 -7.32 -20.54 4.26
N VAL A 170 -7.80 -20.97 5.43
CA VAL A 170 -9.21 -20.82 5.83
C VAL A 170 -9.55 -19.44 6.38
N GLY A 171 -8.58 -18.76 7.00
CA GLY A 171 -8.70 -17.39 7.52
C GLY A 171 -8.83 -16.34 6.42
N ALA A 172 -8.41 -16.66 5.18
CA ALA A 172 -8.68 -15.83 4.01
C ALA A 172 -10.16 -15.78 3.61
N GLY A 173 -10.97 -16.70 4.16
CA GLY A 173 -12.38 -16.82 3.84
C GLY A 173 -12.64 -17.21 2.38
N ALA A 174 -13.91 -17.14 1.99
CA ALA A 174 -14.38 -17.52 0.66
C ALA A 174 -13.96 -16.54 -0.45
N GLU A 175 -13.52 -15.34 -0.07
CA GLU A 175 -13.16 -14.22 -0.95
C GLU A 175 -11.64 -13.98 -0.98
N HIS A 176 -10.86 -14.92 -0.44
CA HIS A 176 -9.39 -14.96 -0.47
C HIS A 176 -8.75 -13.64 -0.03
N THR A 177 -9.24 -13.07 1.08
CA THR A 177 -8.72 -11.82 1.64
C THR A 177 -7.33 -12.03 2.26
N PRO A 178 -6.33 -11.21 1.93
CA PRO A 178 -4.99 -11.35 2.52
C PRO A 178 -4.93 -10.77 3.94
N TYR A 179 -5.97 -10.06 4.39
CA TYR A 179 -5.98 -9.37 5.67
C TYR A 179 -6.42 -10.29 6.82
N ARG A 180 -5.88 -10.02 8.01
CA ARG A 180 -6.19 -10.76 9.25
C ARG A 180 -6.53 -9.77 10.35
N TRP A 181 -7.66 -9.99 11.01
CA TRP A 181 -8.24 -9.04 11.98
C TRP A 181 -7.85 -9.32 13.43
N ASN A 182 -7.28 -10.50 13.72
CA ASN A 182 -6.92 -10.95 15.06
C ASN A 182 -5.44 -10.70 15.43
N GLY A 183 -4.82 -9.67 14.85
CA GLY A 183 -3.43 -9.28 15.12
C GLY A 183 -2.39 -10.15 14.40
N LEU A 184 -1.10 -9.85 14.60
CA LEU A 184 0.01 -10.58 13.95
C LEU A 184 0.41 -11.86 14.69
N ILE A 185 0.10 -11.97 15.97
CA ILE A 185 0.41 -13.13 16.82
C ILE A 185 -0.87 -13.56 17.52
N TRP A 186 -1.11 -14.86 17.57
CA TRP A 186 -2.22 -15.46 18.29
C TRP A 186 -1.83 -16.80 18.90
N GLU A 187 -2.61 -17.28 19.88
CA GLU A 187 -2.32 -18.51 20.61
C GLU A 187 -3.46 -19.52 20.47
N TYR A 188 -3.10 -20.79 20.39
CA TYR A 188 -4.03 -21.91 20.43
C TYR A 188 -3.35 -23.16 20.97
N ASP A 189 -3.99 -23.84 21.92
CA ASP A 189 -3.47 -25.06 22.56
C ASP A 189 -2.03 -24.89 23.10
N GLY A 190 -1.78 -23.76 23.78
CA GLY A 190 -0.48 -23.44 24.37
C GLY A 190 0.65 -23.16 23.37
N LYS A 191 0.36 -22.99 22.08
CA LYS A 191 1.32 -22.66 21.03
C LYS A 191 1.01 -21.30 20.42
N SER A 192 2.05 -20.56 20.04
CA SER A 192 1.93 -19.29 19.33
C SER A 192 1.98 -19.49 17.81
N TYR A 193 1.20 -18.69 17.10
CA TYR A 193 1.07 -18.69 15.64
C TYR A 193 1.16 -17.26 15.14
N VAL A 194 1.39 -17.11 13.84
CA VAL A 194 1.53 -15.81 13.18
C VAL A 194 0.48 -15.61 12.10
N ASN A 195 0.11 -14.36 11.89
CA ASN A 195 -0.51 -13.88 10.66
C ASN A 195 0.51 -13.04 9.90
N GLU A 196 0.54 -13.17 8.58
CA GLU A 196 1.52 -12.45 7.77
C GLU A 196 1.27 -10.95 7.75
N ARG A 197 2.34 -10.19 7.98
CA ARG A 197 2.33 -8.74 7.83
C ARG A 197 2.62 -8.39 6.36
N VAL A 198 1.57 -8.32 5.55
CA VAL A 198 1.63 -7.97 4.12
C VAL A 198 2.30 -6.62 3.84
N VAL A 199 2.68 -6.35 2.59
CA VAL A 199 3.26 -5.05 2.18
C VAL A 199 2.15 -4.00 2.07
N GLY A 200 1.13 -4.27 1.25
CA GLY A 200 -0.08 -3.45 1.16
C GLY A 200 -1.00 -3.71 2.35
N VAL A 201 -0.89 -2.90 3.40
CA VAL A 201 -1.64 -3.12 4.66
C VAL A 201 -2.89 -2.23 4.73
N HIS A 202 -3.95 -2.79 5.32
CA HIS A 202 -5.23 -2.10 5.50
C HIS A 202 -5.20 -0.91 6.47
N TYR A 203 -4.15 -0.80 7.28
CA TYR A 203 -3.95 0.32 8.21
C TYR A 203 -2.95 1.37 7.69
N THR A 204 -2.72 1.39 6.37
CA THR A 204 -1.88 2.43 5.75
C THR A 204 -2.55 3.79 5.96
N GLY A 205 -1.90 4.73 6.64
CA GLY A 205 -2.47 6.08 6.77
C GLY A 205 -2.43 6.84 5.44
N TRP A 206 -1.28 6.77 4.77
CA TRP A 206 -1.00 7.34 3.46
C TRP A 206 0.20 6.62 2.86
N HIS A 207 0.41 6.80 1.55
CA HIS A 207 1.51 6.21 0.82
C HIS A 207 1.92 7.09 -0.35
N PHE A 208 3.14 6.88 -0.86
CA PHE A 208 3.55 7.47 -2.13
C PHE A 208 4.58 6.62 -2.86
N VAL A 209 4.66 6.82 -4.17
CA VAL A 209 5.84 6.50 -4.99
C VAL A 209 6.36 7.81 -5.54
N ALA A 210 7.65 8.09 -5.37
CA ALA A 210 8.25 9.34 -5.83
C ALA A 210 9.29 9.07 -6.92
N HIS A 211 9.35 9.99 -7.87
CA HIS A 211 10.37 10.06 -8.91
C HIS A 211 11.14 11.38 -8.75
N VAL A 212 12.47 11.30 -8.80
CA VAL A 212 13.33 12.49 -8.90
C VAL A 212 13.93 12.50 -10.29
N GLY A 213 13.54 13.51 -11.08
CA GLY A 213 14.02 13.72 -12.44
C GLY A 213 15.49 14.15 -12.49
N SER A 214 16.06 14.04 -13.67
CA SER A 214 17.42 14.44 -13.98
C SER A 214 17.65 15.96 -13.85
N GLU A 215 18.91 16.38 -13.93
CA GLU A 215 19.30 17.77 -13.70
C GLU A 215 18.71 18.77 -14.71
N ASP A 216 18.40 18.33 -15.91
CA ASP A 216 17.78 19.11 -16.99
C ASP A 216 16.28 19.41 -16.75
N VAL A 217 15.64 18.69 -15.82
CA VAL A 217 14.30 19.01 -15.36
C VAL A 217 14.33 20.25 -14.47
N PRO A 218 13.48 21.27 -14.70
CA PRO A 218 13.36 22.44 -13.84
C PRO A 218 13.22 22.04 -12.36
N LYS A 219 13.93 22.73 -11.47
CA LYS A 219 14.01 22.37 -10.03
C LYS A 219 12.63 22.20 -9.37
N GLN A 220 11.66 23.04 -9.76
CA GLN A 220 10.28 23.02 -9.27
C GLN A 220 9.49 21.77 -9.69
N MET A 221 9.89 21.10 -10.77
CA MET A 221 9.24 19.89 -11.29
C MET A 221 10.00 18.61 -10.96
N ARG A 222 11.27 18.73 -10.56
CA ARG A 222 12.19 17.62 -10.45
C ARG A 222 11.68 16.49 -9.55
N ALA A 223 11.08 16.83 -8.42
CA ALA A 223 10.41 15.85 -7.58
C ALA A 223 8.94 15.75 -7.98
N LEU A 224 8.50 14.55 -8.34
CA LEU A 224 7.11 14.19 -8.59
C LEU A 224 6.73 13.04 -7.66
N MET A 225 5.73 13.24 -6.80
CA MET A 225 5.18 12.18 -5.94
C MET A 225 3.80 11.76 -6.44
N TYR A 226 3.54 10.46 -6.43
CA TYR A 226 2.24 9.86 -6.64
C TYR A 226 1.68 9.47 -5.28
N TRP A 227 0.91 10.38 -4.69
CA TRP A 227 0.45 10.29 -3.32
C TRP A 227 -0.94 9.66 -3.22
N GLY A 228 -1.20 8.89 -2.17
CA GLY A 228 -2.54 8.40 -1.86
C GLY A 228 -2.80 8.33 -0.36
N ALA A 229 -4.04 8.61 0.04
CA ALA A 229 -4.52 8.39 1.39
C ALA A 229 -4.98 6.94 1.49
N ASP A 230 -4.83 6.30 2.66
CA ASP A 230 -5.30 4.94 2.92
C ASP A 230 -4.51 3.82 2.19
N ASP A 231 -5.10 2.64 2.00
CA ASP A 231 -4.46 1.44 1.47
C ASP A 231 -3.85 1.66 0.08
N HIS A 232 -2.57 1.32 -0.07
CA HIS A 232 -1.86 1.43 -1.34
C HIS A 232 -2.53 0.60 -2.45
N SER A 233 -3.10 -0.55 -2.11
CA SER A 233 -3.69 -1.49 -3.06
C SER A 233 -4.98 -1.00 -3.71
N TYR A 234 -5.70 -0.07 -3.08
CA TYR A 234 -7.07 0.31 -3.48
C TYR A 234 -7.32 1.80 -3.62
N SER A 235 -6.39 2.65 -3.20
CA SER A 235 -6.57 4.10 -3.23
C SER A 235 -6.07 4.74 -4.53
N PRO A 236 -6.56 5.94 -4.90
CA PRO A 236 -6.00 6.74 -5.99
C PRO A 236 -4.54 7.11 -5.75
N LYS A 237 -3.81 7.40 -6.83
CA LYS A 237 -2.42 7.87 -6.81
C LYS A 237 -2.33 9.24 -7.49
N ILE A 238 -2.49 10.32 -6.72
CA ILE A 238 -2.51 11.68 -7.26
C ILE A 238 -1.08 12.18 -7.54
N PRO A 239 -0.77 12.66 -8.76
CA PRO A 239 0.54 13.21 -9.09
C PRO A 239 0.70 14.64 -8.56
N LEU A 240 1.76 14.87 -7.78
CA LEU A 240 2.07 16.15 -7.14
C LEU A 240 3.55 16.50 -7.35
N HIS A 241 3.83 17.61 -8.03
CA HIS A 241 5.20 18.12 -8.11
C HIS A 241 5.57 18.90 -6.86
N GLY A 242 6.84 18.82 -6.45
CA GLY A 242 7.37 19.55 -5.30
C GLY A 242 7.30 21.09 -5.43
N GLY A 243 7.06 21.62 -6.62
CA GLY A 243 6.86 23.05 -6.89
C GLY A 243 5.42 23.53 -6.78
N ALA A 244 4.45 22.64 -6.52
CA ALA A 244 3.07 23.04 -6.23
C ALA A 244 2.96 23.66 -4.82
N ASP A 245 2.14 24.69 -4.68
CA ASP A 245 1.97 25.44 -3.42
C ASP A 245 0.76 25.01 -2.60
N ALA A 246 -0.16 24.23 -3.19
CA ALA A 246 -1.37 23.75 -2.55
C ALA A 246 -1.86 22.43 -3.17
N VAL A 247 -2.69 21.72 -2.40
CA VAL A 247 -3.43 20.53 -2.83
C VAL A 247 -4.93 20.76 -2.64
N HIS A 248 -5.76 19.88 -3.19
CA HIS A 248 -7.20 19.91 -2.93
C HIS A 248 -7.51 19.72 -1.44
N SER A 249 -8.55 20.39 -0.93
CA SER A 249 -8.90 20.36 0.51
C SER A 249 -9.20 18.96 1.06
N SER A 250 -9.63 18.03 0.21
CA SER A 250 -9.84 16.62 0.59
C SER A 250 -8.54 15.88 0.95
N TYR A 251 -7.39 16.37 0.48
CA TYR A 251 -6.04 15.86 0.70
C TYR A 251 -5.22 16.74 1.66
N ASP A 252 -5.73 17.91 2.03
CA ASP A 252 -5.01 18.86 2.85
C ASP A 252 -5.05 18.49 4.34
N ASP A 253 -3.92 18.69 5.01
CA ASP A 253 -3.80 18.57 6.46
C ASP A 253 -3.55 19.92 7.14
N ALA A 254 -3.37 21.01 6.38
CA ALA A 254 -3.08 22.35 6.89
C ALA A 254 -1.93 22.36 7.92
N GLN A 255 -0.94 21.47 7.73
CA GLN A 255 0.18 21.24 8.65
C GLN A 255 -0.23 20.87 10.08
N CYS A 256 -1.44 20.32 10.25
CA CYS A 256 -1.96 19.91 11.54
C CYS A 256 -1.30 18.64 12.07
N THR A 257 -0.55 17.90 11.24
CA THR A 257 0.03 16.59 11.53
C THR A 257 -1.00 15.67 12.19
N GLY A 258 -2.21 15.62 11.62
CA GLY A 258 -3.33 14.80 12.13
C GLY A 258 -4.02 15.30 13.41
N ARG A 259 -3.66 16.48 13.95
CA ARG A 259 -4.33 17.03 15.15
C ARG A 259 -5.75 17.48 14.84
N ALA A 260 -6.74 16.79 15.39
CA ALA A 260 -8.17 17.03 15.11
C ALA A 260 -8.64 18.47 15.34
N THR A 261 -8.25 19.10 16.46
CA THR A 261 -8.63 20.50 16.76
C THR A 261 -8.07 21.48 15.72
N CYS A 262 -6.82 21.28 15.29
CA CYS A 262 -6.20 22.11 14.26
C CYS A 262 -6.96 21.96 12.93
N ARG A 263 -7.26 20.72 12.52
CA ARG A 263 -8.02 20.44 11.30
C ARG A 263 -9.39 21.10 11.31
N ALA A 264 -10.09 20.99 12.44
CA ALA A 264 -11.40 21.62 12.63
C ALA A 264 -11.33 23.15 12.54
N THR A 265 -10.33 23.78 13.19
CA THR A 265 -10.10 25.23 13.10
C THR A 265 -9.77 25.68 11.68
N ALA A 266 -9.06 24.85 10.91
CA ALA A 266 -8.74 25.09 9.51
C ALA A 266 -9.91 24.83 8.54
N GLY A 267 -11.07 24.38 9.05
CA GLY A 267 -12.23 24.07 8.22
C GLY A 267 -12.05 22.84 7.31
N LEU A 268 -11.11 21.95 7.65
CA LEU A 268 -10.82 20.76 6.84
C LEU A 268 -11.91 19.68 7.00
N PRO A 269 -12.18 18.91 5.93
CA PRO A 269 -13.21 17.88 5.96
C PRO A 269 -12.76 16.69 6.82
N GLY A 270 -13.61 16.34 7.78
CA GLY A 270 -13.46 15.15 8.62
C GLY A 270 -12.19 15.09 9.48
N ASN A 271 -12.16 14.07 10.33
CA ASN A 271 -10.97 13.63 11.08
C ASN A 271 -11.12 12.13 11.37
N VAL A 272 -10.17 11.53 12.10
CA VAL A 272 -10.15 10.08 12.41
C VAL A 272 -11.46 9.55 13.03
N MET A 273 -12.25 10.38 13.71
CA MET A 273 -13.53 9.98 14.32
C MET A 273 -14.77 10.62 13.68
N ASN A 274 -14.58 11.62 12.82
CA ASN A 274 -15.68 12.33 12.15
C ASN A 274 -15.59 12.08 10.64
N PHE A 275 -16.47 11.23 10.14
CA PHE A 275 -16.56 10.91 8.72
C PHE A 275 -16.94 12.14 7.89
N SER A 276 -16.36 12.26 6.69
CA SER A 276 -16.80 13.21 5.67
C SER A 276 -16.55 12.65 4.28
N TRP A 277 -17.57 12.73 3.40
CA TRP A 277 -17.41 12.40 1.98
C TRP A 277 -16.44 13.34 1.26
N ASP A 278 -16.16 14.53 1.82
CA ASP A 278 -15.20 15.48 1.27
C ASP A 278 -13.76 15.22 1.76
N SER A 279 -13.53 14.18 2.57
CA SER A 279 -12.18 13.75 2.99
C SER A 279 -11.69 12.59 2.13
N ALA A 280 -10.58 12.77 1.42
CA ALA A 280 -10.03 11.71 0.56
C ALA A 280 -9.68 10.46 1.37
N TRP A 281 -9.19 10.62 2.61
CA TRP A 281 -8.91 9.50 3.50
C TRP A 281 -10.16 8.66 3.78
N TRP A 282 -11.28 9.29 4.13
CA TRP A 282 -12.53 8.57 4.41
C TRP A 282 -13.19 7.95 3.18
N VAL A 283 -13.16 8.65 2.03
CA VAL A 283 -13.69 8.10 0.78
C VAL A 283 -12.88 6.86 0.38
N ASN A 284 -11.56 6.92 0.47
CA ASN A 284 -10.69 5.79 0.14
C ASN A 284 -10.91 4.61 1.10
N ASN A 285 -11.00 4.88 2.41
CA ASN A 285 -11.35 3.88 3.43
C ASN A 285 -12.67 3.17 3.10
N ALA A 286 -13.70 3.92 2.70
CA ALA A 286 -15.00 3.33 2.36
C ALA A 286 -14.91 2.34 1.18
N VAL A 287 -14.10 2.67 0.17
CA VAL A 287 -13.82 1.76 -0.96
C VAL A 287 -13.01 0.56 -0.50
N ALA A 288 -11.90 0.77 0.22
CA ALA A 288 -11.00 -0.30 0.65
C ALA A 288 -11.70 -1.29 1.60
N ASP A 289 -12.47 -0.81 2.57
CA ASP A 289 -13.25 -1.63 3.50
C ASP A 289 -14.27 -2.53 2.77
N THR A 290 -14.87 -2.01 1.69
CA THR A 290 -15.75 -2.82 0.84
C THR A 290 -15.00 -3.99 0.20
N VAL A 291 -13.74 -3.77 -0.19
CA VAL A 291 -12.87 -4.79 -0.80
C VAL A 291 -12.42 -5.83 0.23
N TYR A 292 -12.09 -5.42 1.45
CA TYR A 292 -11.52 -6.32 2.47
C TYR A 292 -12.36 -7.57 2.75
N THR A 293 -13.69 -7.46 2.64
CA THR A 293 -14.63 -8.55 2.89
C THR A 293 -15.20 -9.18 1.62
N ARG A 294 -14.91 -8.61 0.44
CA ARG A 294 -15.47 -9.02 -0.86
C ARG A 294 -14.41 -9.03 -1.95
N LYS A 295 -13.17 -9.38 -1.60
CA LYS A 295 -11.99 -9.07 -2.41
C LYS A 295 -12.12 -9.60 -3.83
N ASP A 296 -12.48 -10.86 -4.02
CA ASP A 296 -12.49 -11.47 -5.35
C ASP A 296 -13.48 -10.79 -6.31
N ARG A 297 -14.55 -10.19 -5.78
CA ARG A 297 -15.56 -9.47 -6.57
C ARG A 297 -15.29 -7.97 -6.68
N ALA A 298 -14.88 -7.34 -5.59
CA ALA A 298 -14.72 -5.89 -5.51
C ALA A 298 -13.34 -5.41 -5.97
N ALA A 299 -12.27 -6.14 -5.69
CA ALA A 299 -10.92 -5.73 -6.07
C ALA A 299 -10.78 -5.55 -7.59
N PRO A 300 -11.26 -6.45 -8.47
CA PRO A 300 -11.14 -6.24 -9.92
C PRO A 300 -11.81 -4.94 -10.39
N VAL A 301 -12.97 -4.58 -9.80
CA VAL A 301 -13.69 -3.34 -10.14
C VAL A 301 -12.89 -2.10 -9.70
N VAL A 302 -12.32 -2.14 -8.49
CA VAL A 302 -11.50 -1.04 -7.95
C VAL A 302 -10.19 -0.88 -8.73
N LEU A 303 -9.52 -2.00 -9.05
CA LEU A 303 -8.27 -1.98 -9.83
C LEU A 303 -8.50 -1.42 -11.24
N ALA A 304 -9.59 -1.79 -11.90
CA ALA A 304 -9.96 -1.23 -13.20
C ALA A 304 -10.29 0.27 -13.12
N ALA A 305 -10.98 0.70 -12.06
CA ALA A 305 -11.27 2.13 -11.83
C ALA A 305 -9.97 2.93 -11.59
N ARG A 306 -9.00 2.36 -10.88
CA ARG A 306 -7.68 2.97 -10.70
C ARG A 306 -6.93 3.10 -12.00
N GLU A 307 -6.87 2.05 -12.81
CA GLU A 307 -6.21 2.11 -14.12
C GLU A 307 -6.83 3.19 -15.02
N ALA A 308 -8.17 3.33 -15.00
CA ALA A 308 -8.87 4.37 -15.74
C ALA A 308 -8.54 5.79 -15.22
N LEU A 309 -8.54 5.98 -13.90
CA LEU A 309 -8.18 7.27 -13.29
C LEU A 309 -6.71 7.62 -13.55
N ASP A 310 -5.79 6.68 -13.43
CA ASP A 310 -4.35 6.89 -13.68
C ASP A 310 -4.12 7.37 -15.12
N LYS A 311 -4.83 6.81 -16.11
CA LYS A 311 -4.76 7.26 -17.51
C LYS A 311 -5.22 8.72 -17.69
N GLU A 312 -6.30 9.11 -17.01
CA GLU A 312 -6.82 10.47 -17.06
C GLU A 312 -5.86 11.47 -16.38
N LEU A 313 -5.37 11.11 -15.19
CA LEU A 313 -4.40 11.91 -14.44
C LEU A 313 -3.08 12.07 -15.22
N ASP A 314 -2.60 11.01 -15.88
CA ASP A 314 -1.38 11.05 -16.69
C ASP A 314 -1.52 11.98 -17.90
N ALA A 315 -2.69 12.01 -18.54
CA ALA A 315 -2.95 12.93 -19.63
C ALA A 315 -2.94 14.38 -19.13
N ALA A 316 -3.63 14.65 -18.02
CA ALA A 316 -3.67 15.98 -17.41
C ALA A 316 -2.28 16.44 -16.92
N LEU A 317 -1.49 15.52 -16.35
CA LEU A 317 -0.13 15.77 -15.88
C LEU A 317 0.77 16.20 -17.04
N LYS A 318 0.79 15.46 -18.15
CA LYS A 318 1.60 15.80 -19.33
C LYS A 318 1.29 17.20 -19.86
N THR A 319 0.01 17.60 -19.88
CA THR A 319 -0.39 18.95 -20.28
C THR A 319 0.13 20.00 -19.30
N ALA A 320 -0.01 19.77 -18.00
CA ALA A 320 0.48 20.68 -16.97
C ALA A 320 2.02 20.81 -17.00
N GLU A 321 2.74 19.70 -17.14
CA GLU A 321 4.19 19.66 -17.23
C GLU A 321 4.72 20.43 -18.45
N ALA A 322 4.07 20.31 -19.60
CA ALA A 322 4.45 21.04 -20.81
C ALA A 322 4.29 22.57 -20.62
N ALA A 323 3.16 23.00 -20.06
CA ALA A 323 2.88 24.41 -19.79
C ALA A 323 3.82 24.98 -18.72
N ALA A 324 4.02 24.26 -17.61
CA ALA A 324 4.93 24.66 -16.54
C ALA A 324 6.38 24.74 -17.04
N SER A 325 6.82 23.75 -17.81
CA SER A 325 8.16 23.75 -18.43
C SER A 325 8.38 24.94 -19.36
N ALA A 326 7.39 25.32 -20.16
CA ALA A 326 7.47 26.50 -21.02
C ALA A 326 7.63 27.78 -20.19
N ALA A 327 6.82 27.95 -19.15
CA ALA A 327 6.90 29.08 -18.23
C ALA A 327 8.28 29.15 -17.53
N PHE A 328 8.79 28.03 -17.00
CA PHE A 328 10.10 27.99 -16.36
C PHE A 328 11.24 28.34 -17.32
N LYS A 329 11.20 27.84 -18.57
CA LYS A 329 12.18 28.18 -19.60
C LYS A 329 12.14 29.67 -20.00
N ALA A 330 10.96 30.29 -19.93
CA ALA A 330 10.80 31.73 -20.15
C ALA A 330 11.19 32.59 -18.93
N GLY A 331 11.56 31.99 -17.80
CA GLY A 331 11.88 32.69 -16.56
C GLY A 331 10.66 33.04 -15.69
N ASN A 332 9.46 32.61 -16.09
CA ASN A 332 8.20 32.89 -15.38
C ASN A 332 7.95 31.85 -14.27
N ILE A 333 8.75 31.91 -13.20
CA ILE A 333 8.68 30.91 -12.11
C ILE A 333 7.30 30.87 -11.44
N ALA A 334 6.69 32.02 -11.16
CA ALA A 334 5.38 32.08 -10.50
C ALA A 334 4.28 31.44 -11.34
N GLU A 335 4.28 31.68 -12.65
CA GLU A 335 3.32 31.11 -13.59
C GLU A 335 3.46 29.58 -13.66
N GLY A 336 4.69 29.07 -13.77
CA GLY A 336 4.91 27.62 -13.79
C GLY A 336 4.44 26.94 -12.50
N LYS A 337 4.71 27.53 -11.33
CA LYS A 337 4.20 27.01 -10.04
C LYS A 337 2.67 27.06 -9.96
N GLN A 338 2.04 28.10 -10.52
CA GLN A 338 0.59 28.21 -10.57
C GLN A 338 -0.03 27.09 -11.42
N VAL A 339 0.58 26.74 -12.55
CA VAL A 339 0.17 25.60 -13.39
C VAL A 339 0.25 24.29 -12.60
N LEU A 340 1.38 24.03 -11.92
CA LEU A 340 1.56 22.82 -11.11
C LEU A 340 0.54 22.75 -9.95
N THR A 341 0.28 23.89 -9.30
CA THR A 341 -0.70 23.98 -8.21
C THR A 341 -2.12 23.73 -8.71
N ALA A 342 -2.50 24.32 -9.84
CA ALA A 342 -3.82 24.09 -10.45
C ALA A 342 -4.02 22.62 -10.81
N HIS A 343 -2.98 21.97 -11.35
CA HIS A 343 -3.01 20.53 -11.61
C HIS A 343 -3.20 19.71 -10.33
N ALA A 344 -2.43 19.97 -9.27
CA ALA A 344 -2.53 19.26 -7.99
C ALA A 344 -3.94 19.37 -7.38
N MET A 345 -4.54 20.57 -7.43
CA MET A 345 -5.92 20.78 -6.96
C MET A 345 -6.95 20.04 -7.81
N ALA A 346 -6.82 20.08 -9.15
CA ALA A 346 -7.72 19.40 -10.05
C ALA A 346 -7.63 17.86 -9.93
N ALA A 347 -6.41 17.31 -9.82
CA ALA A 347 -6.16 15.89 -9.63
C ALA A 347 -6.79 15.37 -8.33
N GLY A 348 -6.62 16.10 -7.22
CA GLY A 348 -7.24 15.73 -5.94
C GLY A 348 -8.77 15.81 -5.97
N ALA A 349 -9.34 16.83 -6.64
CA ALA A 349 -10.79 16.97 -6.81
C ALA A 349 -11.38 15.80 -7.60
N LEU A 350 -10.77 15.51 -8.77
CA LEU A 350 -11.19 14.41 -9.64
C LEU A 350 -11.09 13.07 -8.91
N ALA A 351 -9.94 12.76 -8.30
CA ALA A 351 -9.74 11.50 -7.59
C ALA A 351 -10.79 11.29 -6.48
N THR A 352 -11.08 12.33 -5.69
CA THR A 352 -12.08 12.24 -4.61
C THR A 352 -13.49 12.00 -5.14
N ALA A 353 -13.88 12.70 -6.21
CA ALA A 353 -15.18 12.52 -6.85
C ALA A 353 -15.33 11.11 -7.45
N THR A 354 -14.34 10.68 -8.23
CA THR A 354 -14.31 9.36 -8.87
C THR A 354 -14.38 8.23 -7.83
N TRP A 355 -13.65 8.33 -6.72
CA TRP A 355 -13.70 7.30 -5.68
C TRP A 355 -15.00 7.30 -4.88
N ARG A 356 -15.63 8.46 -4.69
CA ARG A 356 -16.97 8.56 -4.08
C ARG A 356 -18.02 7.85 -4.94
N GLU A 357 -18.00 8.09 -6.25
CA GLU A 357 -18.89 7.41 -7.20
C GLU A 357 -18.59 5.91 -7.28
N LEU A 358 -17.32 5.53 -7.26
CA LEU A 358 -16.89 4.13 -7.21
C LEU A 358 -17.46 3.43 -5.99
N TRP A 359 -17.37 4.03 -4.80
CA TRP A 359 -17.97 3.46 -3.59
C TRP A 359 -19.49 3.26 -3.74
N GLN A 360 -20.22 4.26 -4.26
CA GLN A 360 -21.67 4.15 -4.50
C GLN A 360 -22.00 2.99 -5.44
N ARG A 361 -21.20 2.83 -6.51
CA ARG A 361 -21.31 1.72 -7.45
C ARG A 361 -21.01 0.38 -6.80
N LEU A 362 -19.96 0.27 -5.99
CA LEU A 362 -19.62 -0.97 -5.29
C LEU A 362 -20.73 -1.38 -4.31
N MET A 363 -21.28 -0.42 -3.55
CA MET A 363 -22.38 -0.65 -2.64
C MET A 363 -23.57 -1.24 -3.40
N THR A 364 -24.03 -0.54 -4.44
CA THR A 364 -25.19 -0.99 -5.23
C THR A 364 -24.94 -2.31 -5.98
N SER A 365 -23.71 -2.57 -6.40
CA SER A 365 -23.34 -3.80 -7.11
C SER A 365 -23.27 -5.03 -6.20
N PHE A 366 -22.92 -4.85 -4.91
CA PHE A 366 -22.62 -5.95 -3.99
C PHE A 366 -23.50 -6.00 -2.73
N ILE A 367 -24.56 -5.20 -2.68
CA ILE A 367 -25.54 -5.20 -1.59
C ILE A 367 -26.14 -6.59 -1.39
N ASP A 368 -26.41 -6.94 -0.13
CA ASP A 368 -26.98 -8.21 0.31
C ASP A 368 -26.16 -9.44 -0.07
N GLY A 369 -24.89 -9.24 -0.43
CA GLY A 369 -24.00 -10.30 -0.89
C GLY A 369 -24.20 -10.70 -2.35
N SER A 370 -25.19 -10.15 -3.06
CA SER A 370 -25.43 -10.45 -4.49
C SER A 370 -24.36 -9.82 -5.42
N ILE A 371 -24.38 -10.19 -6.69
CA ILE A 371 -23.67 -9.49 -7.77
C ILE A 371 -24.74 -8.89 -8.68
N LYS A 372 -24.83 -7.56 -8.74
CA LYS A 372 -25.77 -6.85 -9.61
C LYS A 372 -25.02 -6.22 -10.78
N THR A 373 -25.48 -6.53 -11.99
CA THR A 373 -24.91 -6.00 -13.23
C THR A 373 -26.00 -5.32 -14.04
N ALA A 374 -25.76 -4.09 -14.50
CA ALA A 374 -26.73 -3.38 -15.35
C ALA A 374 -26.99 -4.18 -16.65
N SER A 375 -28.27 -4.38 -16.99
CA SER A 375 -28.66 -5.07 -18.22
C SER A 375 -28.69 -4.09 -19.40
N LYS A 376 -28.15 -4.47 -20.56
CA LYS A 376 -28.31 -3.69 -21.80
C LYS A 376 -29.81 -3.61 -22.13
N GLY A 377 -30.39 -2.40 -22.09
CA GLY A 377 -31.81 -2.15 -22.41
C GLY A 377 -32.78 -2.40 -21.25
N GLY A 378 -32.36 -2.07 -20.02
CA GLY A 378 -33.04 -2.37 -18.75
C GLY A 378 -34.58 -2.36 -18.77
N THR A 379 -35.16 -3.34 -18.08
CA THR A 379 -36.60 -3.40 -17.79
C THR A 379 -36.97 -2.48 -16.63
N GLU A 380 -38.22 -1.99 -16.60
CA GLU A 380 -38.72 -0.91 -15.71
C GLU A 380 -38.55 -1.15 -14.19
N ASP A 381 -38.27 -2.38 -13.72
CA ASP A 381 -38.25 -2.67 -12.28
C ASP A 381 -36.88 -2.45 -11.59
N CYS A 382 -35.79 -2.87 -12.22
CA CYS A 382 -34.44 -2.71 -11.67
C CYS A 382 -33.35 -2.43 -12.71
N GLY A 383 -33.60 -2.71 -14.00
CA GLY A 383 -32.61 -2.56 -15.06
C GLY A 383 -31.32 -3.38 -14.88
N CYS A 384 -31.30 -4.43 -14.05
CA CYS A 384 -30.10 -5.22 -13.74
C CYS A 384 -30.35 -6.74 -13.69
N THR A 385 -29.32 -7.54 -13.98
CA THR A 385 -29.24 -8.94 -13.57
C THR A 385 -28.73 -9.02 -12.14
N SER A 386 -29.22 -9.99 -11.36
CA SER A 386 -28.76 -10.26 -10.01
C SER A 386 -28.40 -11.73 -9.89
N GLU A 387 -27.17 -12.00 -9.47
CA GLU A 387 -26.60 -13.33 -9.32
C GLU A 387 -26.15 -13.57 -7.89
N HIS A 388 -26.24 -14.82 -7.43
CA HIS A 388 -25.64 -15.24 -6.18
C HIS A 388 -24.14 -15.47 -6.37
N VAL A 389 -23.35 -15.25 -5.32
CA VAL A 389 -21.92 -15.56 -5.33
C VAL A 389 -21.73 -17.06 -5.50
N SER A 390 -20.90 -17.43 -6.45
CA SER A 390 -20.41 -18.79 -6.59
C SER A 390 -19.02 -18.87 -5.96
N TYR A 391 -18.87 -19.71 -4.94
CA TYR A 391 -17.57 -19.94 -4.31
C TYR A 391 -16.77 -21.02 -5.04
N THR A 392 -15.45 -20.99 -4.87
CA THR A 392 -14.54 -21.98 -5.46
C THR A 392 -14.79 -23.38 -4.89
N ASP A 393 -14.45 -24.42 -5.66
CA ASP A 393 -14.59 -25.80 -5.18
C ASP A 393 -13.69 -26.09 -3.99
N ALA A 394 -12.55 -25.40 -3.87
CA ALA A 394 -11.70 -25.44 -2.69
C ALA A 394 -12.43 -24.94 -1.44
N TRP A 395 -13.18 -23.84 -1.54
CA TRP A 395 -14.00 -23.34 -0.42
C TRP A 395 -15.17 -24.28 -0.11
N LYS A 396 -15.88 -24.78 -1.14
CA LYS A 396 -16.97 -25.76 -0.95
C LYS A 396 -16.46 -27.01 -0.23
N THR A 397 -15.26 -27.49 -0.58
CA THR A 397 -14.61 -28.64 0.08
C THR A 397 -14.33 -28.35 1.56
N LYS A 398 -13.82 -27.16 1.89
CA LYS A 398 -13.63 -26.73 3.30
C LYS A 398 -14.96 -26.75 4.06
N VAL A 399 -16.02 -26.19 3.47
CA VAL A 399 -17.37 -26.16 4.08
C VAL A 399 -17.92 -27.56 4.31
N VAL A 400 -17.85 -28.46 3.31
CA VAL A 400 -18.32 -29.85 3.46
C VAL A 400 -17.50 -30.62 4.49
N THR A 401 -16.18 -30.40 4.53
CA THR A 401 -15.29 -31.06 5.50
C THR A 401 -15.61 -30.64 6.93
N ASP A 402 -15.84 -29.35 7.16
CA ASP A 402 -16.17 -28.80 8.49
C ASP A 402 -17.59 -29.18 8.93
N ALA A 403 -18.57 -29.04 8.03
CA ALA A 403 -19.98 -29.25 8.35
C ALA A 403 -20.46 -30.71 8.30
N GLY A 404 -19.67 -31.60 7.69
CA GLY A 404 -20.06 -32.98 7.43
C GLY A 404 -21.37 -33.06 6.65
N GLU A 405 -22.33 -33.83 7.18
CA GLU A 405 -23.63 -34.05 6.53
C GLU A 405 -24.66 -32.93 6.81
N HIS A 406 -24.34 -31.92 7.63
CA HIS A 406 -25.31 -30.91 8.08
C HIS A 406 -25.98 -30.14 6.92
N TYR A 407 -25.22 -29.81 5.88
CA TYR A 407 -25.72 -29.09 4.68
C TYR A 407 -26.13 -30.00 3.53
N ARG A 408 -26.04 -31.33 3.70
CA ARG A 408 -26.37 -32.27 2.62
C ARG A 408 -27.88 -32.36 2.46
N VAL A 409 -28.36 -32.13 1.24
CA VAL A 409 -29.77 -32.30 0.89
C VAL A 409 -30.05 -33.75 0.42
N PRO A 410 -31.27 -34.28 0.63
CA PRO A 410 -31.66 -35.59 0.09
C PRO A 410 -31.51 -35.68 -1.43
N SER A 411 -31.17 -36.86 -1.95
CA SER A 411 -30.92 -37.10 -3.39
C SER A 411 -32.14 -36.96 -4.30
N SER A 412 -33.34 -36.73 -3.75
CA SER A 412 -34.58 -36.58 -4.49
C SER A 412 -35.22 -35.20 -4.29
N THR A 413 -35.46 -34.50 -5.40
CA THR A 413 -36.31 -33.30 -5.55
C THR A 413 -35.87 -32.05 -4.78
N LEU A 414 -34.82 -31.39 -5.26
CA LEU A 414 -34.87 -29.92 -5.27
C LEU A 414 -36.02 -29.56 -6.21
N GLN A 415 -37.10 -28.97 -5.67
CA GLN A 415 -38.20 -28.45 -6.50
C GLN A 415 -37.58 -27.59 -7.61
N ALA A 416 -38.05 -27.77 -8.84
CA ALA A 416 -37.71 -26.86 -9.93
C ALA A 416 -37.93 -25.41 -9.45
N PRO A 417 -37.10 -24.43 -9.86
CA PRO A 417 -37.28 -23.04 -9.46
C PRO A 417 -38.76 -22.69 -9.63
N ARG A 418 -39.40 -22.16 -8.57
CA ARG A 418 -40.78 -21.69 -8.68
C ARG A 418 -40.86 -20.82 -9.94
N ALA A 419 -41.78 -21.14 -10.84
CA ALA A 419 -42.05 -20.29 -11.99
C ALA A 419 -42.16 -18.86 -11.49
N GLN A 420 -41.44 -17.92 -12.12
CA GLN A 420 -41.59 -16.50 -11.82
C GLN A 420 -43.08 -16.21 -11.81
N HIS A 421 -43.64 -15.88 -10.63
CA HIS A 421 -45.02 -15.46 -10.58
C HIS A 421 -45.14 -14.25 -11.50
N ASP A 422 -46.08 -14.31 -12.45
CA ASP A 422 -46.40 -13.16 -13.29
C ASP A 422 -46.53 -11.94 -12.39
N LYS A 423 -45.61 -10.98 -12.53
CA LYS A 423 -45.70 -9.71 -11.82
C LYS A 423 -47.06 -9.13 -12.17
N PRO A 424 -47.93 -8.82 -11.21
CA PRO A 424 -49.24 -8.28 -11.53
C PRO A 424 -49.03 -7.00 -12.35
N PRO A 425 -49.70 -6.85 -13.51
CA PRO A 425 -49.58 -5.64 -14.31
C PRO A 425 -49.96 -4.43 -13.45
N ILE A 426 -49.26 -3.31 -13.63
CA ILE A 426 -49.41 -2.05 -12.88
C ILE A 426 -50.88 -1.59 -12.80
N SER A 427 -51.71 -1.97 -13.77
CA SER A 427 -53.16 -1.72 -13.78
C SER A 427 -53.94 -2.34 -12.59
N LYS A 428 -53.34 -3.28 -11.85
CA LYS A 428 -53.91 -3.90 -10.64
C LYS A 428 -53.42 -3.27 -9.34
N MET A 429 -52.45 -2.36 -9.36
CA MET A 429 -52.02 -1.58 -8.19
C MET A 429 -52.84 -0.27 -8.07
N LYS A 430 -54.16 -0.38 -7.92
CA LYS A 430 -54.95 0.75 -7.41
C LYS A 430 -54.82 0.77 -5.89
N VAL A 431 -53.82 1.47 -5.38
CA VAL A 431 -53.83 1.91 -3.98
C VAL A 431 -54.99 2.87 -3.82
N LYS A 432 -56.04 2.45 -3.10
CA LYS A 432 -57.09 3.36 -2.64
C LYS A 432 -56.45 4.30 -1.62
N GLY A 433 -56.34 5.57 -1.99
CA GLY A 433 -56.16 6.67 -1.05
C GLY A 433 -54.72 7.05 -0.74
N VAL A 434 -54.07 7.73 -1.69
CA VAL A 434 -53.14 8.83 -1.38
C VAL A 434 -53.41 9.91 -2.42
N ILE A 435 -53.90 11.06 -1.95
CA ILE A 435 -54.05 12.29 -2.74
C ILE A 435 -52.71 13.02 -2.64
N PHE A 436 -52.22 13.52 -3.77
CA PHE A 436 -50.97 14.27 -3.91
C PHE A 436 -50.89 15.50 -3.01
#